data_AF-A0A357G268-F1
#
_entry.id   AF-A0A357G268-F1
#
_cell.length_a   1.000
_cell.length_b   1.000
_cell.length_c   1.000
_cell.angle_alpha   90.00
_cell.angle_beta   90.00
_cell.angle_gamma   90.00
#
_symmetry.space_group_name_H-M   'P 1'
#
loop_
_entity.id
_entity.type
_entity.pdbx_description
1 polymer ?
#
loop_
_entity_poly.entity_id
_entity_poly.type
_entity_poly.pdbx_seq_one_letter_code
_entity_poly.pdbx_strand_id
1 'polypeptide(L)'
;MPQIKTRLVALFATGFSIVPYLMALVYSTVKLLPPNHPYVNPANIGRFGVRHVIGEASNNLVFSVKNIDQIALFFCLLIGMMLVFVQLCMVGLSFFFGSAFAAGAIPTSFAGFFLMTFFHQDQNLAGMLLDMVFGVPGIFNSCVSTAVQCQDMNNVDIPDINPLAAISPLSPNTEAFFPFPIHNGLHQMFRLYSLGLLFVATLITCYYIVTILAETAETGTPFGKRFNKVWAPIRFVVAFGLLMPIGYGLNSSQYIVLYAAKFGSGFANNAWVRFNQNLAGGPVGTTFLGRVENLASTPSIPEINGLLQFFYVARVCAELEQVKNNTVIRPYLVRSPTDAVPFMDVTLATPYADMITFAQGNTVVTMVFGPTPDKNIYTMYRGFVKPVCG
;
A
#
# COMPACT_ATOMS: atom_id res chain seq x y z
N MET A 1 -8.26 -29.78 -23.45
CA MET A 1 -8.52 -29.91 -21.99
C MET A 1 -9.62 -28.93 -21.54
N PRO A 2 -10.92 -29.22 -21.76
CA PRO A 2 -12.01 -28.28 -21.48
C PRO A 2 -12.38 -28.16 -19.98
N GLN A 3 -12.02 -29.16 -19.17
CA GLN A 3 -12.50 -29.27 -17.79
C GLN A 3 -11.71 -28.43 -16.78
N ILE A 4 -10.46 -28.05 -17.10
CA ILE A 4 -9.61 -27.24 -16.20
C ILE A 4 -10.21 -25.84 -16.04
N LYS A 5 -10.66 -25.22 -17.14
CA LYS A 5 -11.30 -23.89 -17.11
C LYS A 5 -12.55 -23.89 -16.23
N THR A 6 -13.44 -24.86 -16.39
CA THR A 6 -14.64 -25.00 -15.55
C THR A 6 -14.30 -25.24 -14.07
N ARG A 7 -13.23 -25.98 -13.76
CA ARG A 7 -12.79 -26.20 -12.38
C ARG A 7 -12.11 -24.98 -11.76
N LEU A 8 -11.36 -24.21 -12.55
CA LEU A 8 -10.75 -22.96 -12.12
C LEU A 8 -11.83 -21.89 -11.87
N VAL A 9 -12.84 -21.83 -12.74
CA VAL A 9 -14.03 -20.98 -12.54
C VAL A 9 -14.78 -21.43 -11.30
N ALA A 10 -14.98 -22.73 -11.06
CA ALA A 10 -15.60 -23.20 -9.82
C ALA A 10 -14.75 -22.88 -8.56
N LEU A 11 -13.42 -22.78 -8.68
CA LEU A 11 -12.54 -22.45 -7.56
C LEU A 11 -12.59 -20.96 -7.18
N PHE A 12 -12.61 -20.06 -8.18
CA PHE A 12 -12.60 -18.62 -7.96
C PHE A 12 -14.00 -17.98 -7.93
N ALA A 13 -14.99 -18.55 -8.64
CA ALA A 13 -16.33 -17.98 -8.74
C ALA A 13 -17.30 -18.47 -7.65
N THR A 14 -16.97 -19.53 -6.90
CA THR A 14 -17.81 -20.00 -5.78
C THR A 14 -17.83 -19.03 -4.60
N GLY A 15 -16.75 -18.25 -4.38
CA GLY A 15 -16.76 -17.18 -3.38
C GLY A 15 -17.68 -16.00 -3.76
N PHE A 16 -17.88 -15.76 -5.05
CA PHE A 16 -18.71 -14.67 -5.57
C PHE A 16 -20.13 -15.11 -5.94
N SER A 17 -20.52 -16.39 -5.75
CA SER A 17 -21.84 -16.89 -6.15
C SER A 17 -22.99 -16.34 -5.31
N ILE A 18 -22.68 -15.85 -4.11
CA ILE A 18 -23.65 -15.25 -3.17
C ILE A 18 -23.94 -13.79 -3.54
N VAL A 19 -22.99 -13.09 -4.16
CA VAL A 19 -23.11 -11.65 -4.50
C VAL A 19 -24.31 -11.37 -5.43
N PRO A 20 -24.52 -12.11 -6.55
CA PRO A 20 -25.71 -11.94 -7.39
C PRO A 20 -27.03 -12.20 -6.65
N TYR A 21 -27.04 -13.15 -5.71
CA TYR A 21 -28.24 -13.49 -4.94
C TYR A 21 -28.61 -12.39 -3.95
N LEU A 22 -27.63 -11.85 -3.21
CA LEU A 22 -27.84 -10.70 -2.32
C LEU A 22 -28.30 -9.47 -3.11
N MET A 23 -27.70 -9.25 -4.28
CA MET A 23 -28.11 -8.17 -5.18
C MET A 23 -29.56 -8.34 -5.67
N ALA A 24 -29.97 -9.56 -6.01
CA ALA A 24 -31.34 -9.86 -6.42
C ALA A 24 -32.35 -9.67 -5.28
N LEU A 25 -31.99 -10.01 -4.04
CA LEU A 25 -32.81 -9.73 -2.86
C LEU A 25 -33.01 -8.22 -2.67
N VAL A 26 -31.93 -7.44 -2.77
CA VAL A 26 -31.97 -5.99 -2.66
C VAL A 26 -32.82 -5.36 -3.78
N TYR A 27 -32.75 -5.85 -5.01
CA TYR A 27 -33.63 -5.37 -6.08
C TYR A 27 -35.09 -5.83 -5.95
N SER A 28 -35.34 -6.97 -5.29
CA SER A 28 -36.70 -7.42 -4.98
C SER A 28 -37.38 -6.54 -3.93
N THR A 29 -36.65 -5.96 -2.96
CA THR A 29 -37.26 -5.08 -1.95
C THR A 29 -37.80 -3.78 -2.55
N VAL A 30 -37.15 -3.27 -3.60
CA VAL A 30 -37.58 -2.06 -4.32
C VAL A 30 -38.51 -2.37 -5.51
N LYS A 31 -38.97 -3.62 -5.64
CA LYS A 31 -39.85 -4.10 -6.72
C LYS A 31 -39.24 -3.96 -8.13
N LEU A 32 -37.91 -3.88 -8.24
CA LEU A 32 -37.20 -3.97 -9.52
C LEU A 32 -37.12 -5.41 -10.03
N LEU A 33 -37.24 -6.38 -9.12
CA LEU A 33 -37.44 -7.79 -9.47
C LEU A 33 -38.75 -8.27 -8.84
N PRO A 34 -39.57 -9.04 -9.58
CA PRO A 34 -40.77 -9.64 -9.01
C PRO A 34 -40.39 -10.66 -7.92
N PRO A 35 -41.19 -10.79 -6.84
CA PRO A 35 -40.86 -11.61 -5.67
C PRO A 35 -40.73 -13.11 -5.97
N ASN A 36 -41.24 -13.59 -7.12
CA ASN A 36 -41.14 -14.98 -7.58
C ASN A 36 -40.07 -15.18 -8.67
N HIS A 37 -39.16 -14.23 -8.86
CA HIS A 37 -38.13 -14.35 -9.89
C HIS A 37 -37.13 -15.47 -9.56
N PRO A 38 -36.66 -16.26 -10.55
CA PRO A 38 -35.67 -17.31 -10.34
C PRO A 38 -34.38 -16.88 -9.62
N TYR A 39 -34.05 -15.58 -9.64
CA TYR A 39 -32.86 -14.99 -9.01
C TYR A 39 -32.99 -14.79 -7.50
N VAL A 40 -34.22 -14.75 -6.98
CA VAL A 40 -34.53 -14.60 -5.55
C VAL A 40 -34.63 -15.96 -4.86
N ASN A 41 -34.64 -17.05 -5.63
CA ASN A 41 -34.72 -18.40 -5.08
C ASN A 41 -33.33 -18.88 -4.61
N PRO A 42 -33.15 -19.23 -3.31
CA PRO A 42 -31.88 -19.74 -2.79
C PRO A 42 -31.42 -21.05 -3.46
N ALA A 43 -32.32 -21.82 -4.07
CA ALA A 43 -31.97 -23.03 -4.82
C ALA A 43 -31.16 -22.75 -6.11
N ASN A 44 -31.16 -21.51 -6.59
CA ASN A 44 -30.45 -21.11 -7.82
C ASN A 44 -29.16 -20.31 -7.54
N ILE A 45 -28.65 -20.29 -6.30
CA ILE A 45 -27.40 -19.60 -5.95
C ILE A 45 -26.25 -20.16 -6.81
N GLY A 46 -25.50 -19.25 -7.46
CA GLY A 46 -24.37 -19.59 -8.33
C GLY A 46 -24.70 -19.98 -9.77
N ARG A 47 -26.00 -20.08 -10.16
CA ARG A 47 -26.38 -20.28 -11.57
C ARG A 47 -26.37 -18.99 -12.39
N PHE A 48 -26.61 -17.85 -11.74
CA PHE A 48 -26.70 -16.55 -12.38
C PHE A 48 -25.60 -15.61 -11.91
N GLY A 49 -24.94 -14.95 -12.86
CA GLY A 49 -23.92 -13.94 -12.58
C GLY A 49 -24.50 -12.55 -12.38
N VAL A 50 -23.70 -11.65 -11.80
CA VAL A 50 -24.04 -10.26 -11.50
C VAL A 50 -24.64 -9.51 -12.70
N ARG A 51 -24.09 -9.72 -13.91
CA ARG A 51 -24.58 -9.06 -15.14
C ARG A 51 -26.03 -9.39 -15.48
N HIS A 52 -26.48 -10.61 -15.19
CA HIS A 52 -27.87 -11.03 -15.46
C HIS A 52 -28.84 -10.35 -14.51
N VAL A 53 -28.46 -10.22 -13.24
CA VAL A 53 -29.27 -9.54 -12.22
C VAL A 53 -29.39 -8.04 -12.52
N ILE A 54 -28.30 -7.39 -12.92
CA ILE A 54 -28.33 -5.98 -13.37
C ILE A 54 -29.17 -5.81 -14.64
N GLY A 55 -29.01 -6.70 -15.61
CA GLY A 55 -29.76 -6.64 -16.87
C GLY A 55 -31.27 -6.74 -16.67
N GLU A 56 -31.72 -7.70 -15.87
CA GLU A 56 -33.15 -7.86 -15.57
C GLU A 56 -33.71 -6.71 -14.70
N ALA A 57 -32.92 -6.22 -13.74
CA ALA A 57 -33.32 -5.05 -12.94
C ALA A 57 -33.40 -3.78 -13.79
N SER A 58 -32.51 -3.62 -14.79
CA SER A 58 -32.53 -2.50 -15.74
C SER A 58 -33.76 -2.52 -16.65
N ASN A 59 -34.22 -3.71 -17.07
CA ASN A 59 -35.40 -3.84 -17.93
C ASN A 59 -36.71 -3.46 -17.22
N ASN A 60 -36.75 -3.62 -15.89
CA ASN A 60 -37.90 -3.27 -15.06
C ASN A 60 -37.81 -1.87 -14.46
N LEU A 61 -36.77 -1.09 -14.78
CA LEU A 61 -36.56 0.25 -14.28
C LEU A 61 -37.44 1.25 -15.04
N VAL A 62 -38.44 1.83 -14.36
CA VAL A 62 -39.28 2.89 -14.95
C VAL A 62 -38.77 4.26 -14.51
N PHE A 63 -38.29 5.05 -15.48
CA PHE A 63 -37.86 6.43 -15.25
C PHE A 63 -39.06 7.34 -15.01
N SER A 64 -39.48 7.45 -13.75
CA SER A 64 -40.50 8.38 -13.31
C SER A 64 -40.06 9.05 -12.01
N VAL A 65 -40.35 10.35 -11.87
CA VAL A 65 -40.08 11.13 -10.65
C VAL A 65 -40.81 10.51 -9.43
N LYS A 66 -41.86 9.73 -9.65
CA LYS A 66 -42.60 9.01 -8.58
C LYS A 66 -41.84 7.80 -8.02
N ASN A 67 -40.91 7.23 -8.77
CA ASN A 67 -40.14 6.03 -8.41
C ASN A 67 -38.66 6.36 -8.18
N ILE A 68 -38.40 7.52 -7.54
CA ILE A 68 -37.04 8.02 -7.31
C ILE A 68 -36.22 7.10 -6.40
N ASP A 69 -36.90 6.37 -5.51
CA ASP A 69 -36.34 5.34 -4.63
C ASP A 69 -35.76 4.14 -5.41
N GLN A 70 -36.49 3.67 -6.43
CA GLN A 70 -36.04 2.61 -7.34
C GLN A 70 -34.79 3.01 -8.12
N ILE A 71 -34.79 4.23 -8.64
CA ILE A 71 -33.70 4.77 -9.45
C ILE A 71 -32.45 4.98 -8.58
N ALA A 72 -32.60 5.62 -7.42
CA ALA A 72 -31.49 5.89 -6.51
C ALA A 72 -30.81 4.61 -6.03
N LEU A 73 -31.58 3.58 -5.68
CA LEU A 73 -31.02 2.32 -5.18
C LEU A 73 -30.32 1.52 -6.29
N PHE A 74 -30.90 1.48 -7.50
CA PHE A 74 -30.27 0.85 -8.66
C PHE A 74 -28.89 1.47 -8.97
N PHE A 75 -28.82 2.81 -9.06
CA PHE A 75 -27.57 3.50 -9.36
C PHE A 75 -26.56 3.46 -8.21
N CYS A 76 -27.00 3.54 -6.95
CA CYS A 76 -26.11 3.40 -5.79
C CYS A 76 -25.36 2.06 -5.80
N LEU A 77 -26.09 0.96 -6.07
CA LEU A 77 -25.51 -0.38 -6.12
C LEU A 77 -24.58 -0.55 -7.34
N LEU A 78 -24.94 0.02 -8.50
CA LEU A 78 -24.11 0.01 -9.71
C LEU A 78 -22.82 0.80 -9.51
N ILE A 79 -22.90 2.01 -8.93
CA ILE A 79 -21.74 2.85 -8.61
C ILE A 79 -20.85 2.14 -7.59
N GLY A 80 -21.40 1.57 -6.52
CA GLY A 80 -20.64 0.82 -5.53
C GLY A 80 -19.85 -0.34 -6.16
N MET A 81 -20.47 -1.09 -7.07
CA MET A 81 -19.81 -2.16 -7.79
C MET A 81 -18.75 -1.67 -8.78
N MET A 82 -19.01 -0.55 -9.45
CA MET A 82 -18.05 0.10 -10.34
C MET A 82 -16.83 0.61 -9.56
N LEU A 83 -17.02 1.20 -8.38
CA LEU A 83 -15.93 1.66 -7.52
C LEU A 83 -15.04 0.50 -7.05
N VAL A 84 -15.64 -0.61 -6.61
CA VAL A 84 -14.88 -1.81 -6.23
C VAL A 84 -14.10 -2.37 -7.42
N PHE A 85 -14.72 -2.42 -8.61
CA PHE A 85 -14.05 -2.88 -9.82
C PHE A 85 -12.88 -1.96 -10.22
N VAL A 86 -13.09 -0.64 -10.19
CA VAL A 86 -12.04 0.36 -10.45
C VAL A 86 -10.93 0.24 -9.42
N GLN A 87 -11.23 0.06 -8.13
CA GLN A 87 -10.22 -0.10 -7.09
C GLN A 87 -9.40 -1.37 -7.29
N LEU A 88 -10.03 -2.50 -7.62
CA LEU A 88 -9.30 -3.74 -7.95
C LEU A 88 -8.47 -3.60 -9.22
N CYS A 89 -8.96 -2.88 -10.23
CA CYS A 89 -8.18 -2.59 -11.44
C CYS A 89 -7.00 -1.66 -11.13
N MET A 90 -7.19 -0.61 -10.33
CA MET A 90 -6.11 0.30 -9.94
C MET A 90 -5.05 -0.39 -9.11
N VAL A 91 -5.45 -1.27 -8.17
CA VAL A 91 -4.52 -2.13 -7.43
C VAL A 91 -3.84 -3.13 -8.36
N GLY A 92 -4.57 -3.75 -9.29
CA GLY A 92 -4.00 -4.64 -10.29
C GLY A 92 -2.97 -3.95 -11.18
N LEU A 93 -3.29 -2.73 -11.64
CA LEU A 93 -2.43 -1.89 -12.47
C LEU A 93 -1.22 -1.40 -11.67
N SER A 94 -1.34 -1.11 -10.37
CA SER A 94 -0.20 -0.72 -9.54
C SER A 94 0.83 -1.84 -9.35
N PHE A 95 0.47 -3.11 -9.59
CA PHE A 95 1.44 -4.20 -9.65
C PHE A 95 2.28 -4.23 -10.93
N PHE A 96 1.79 -3.67 -12.05
CA PHE A 96 2.48 -3.67 -13.35
C PHE A 96 3.13 -2.34 -13.70
N PHE A 97 2.46 -1.24 -13.34
CA PHE A 97 2.99 0.10 -13.45
C PHE A 97 3.70 0.38 -12.14
N GLY A 98 5.02 0.17 -12.13
CA GLY A 98 5.91 0.74 -11.12
C GLY A 98 5.50 2.18 -10.92
N SER A 99 4.94 2.45 -9.75
CA SER A 99 4.33 3.72 -9.46
C SER A 99 5.37 4.81 -9.59
N ALA A 100 5.00 5.89 -10.27
CA ALA A 100 5.75 7.14 -10.32
C ALA A 100 5.72 7.81 -8.95
N PHE A 101 6.31 7.16 -7.94
CA PHE A 101 6.60 7.75 -6.64
C PHE A 101 7.99 8.36 -6.72
N ALA A 102 8.03 9.59 -7.22
CA ALA A 102 9.20 10.44 -7.17
C ALA A 102 9.41 10.96 -5.74
N ALA A 103 10.03 10.14 -4.88
CA ALA A 103 10.82 10.58 -3.72
C ALA A 103 11.60 9.37 -3.21
N GLY A 104 12.92 9.49 -3.23
CA GLY A 104 13.88 8.40 -3.04
C GLY A 104 13.54 7.43 -1.91
N ALA A 105 13.48 6.16 -2.30
CA ALA A 105 13.66 4.93 -1.52
C ALA A 105 12.44 3.99 -1.31
N ILE A 106 11.29 4.20 -1.95
CA ILE A 106 10.25 3.13 -1.96
C ILE A 106 10.79 1.96 -2.80
N PRO A 107 10.69 0.71 -2.35
CA PRO A 107 11.09 -0.43 -3.16
C PRO A 107 10.27 -0.49 -4.44
N THR A 108 10.94 -0.49 -5.60
CA THR A 108 10.31 -0.50 -6.94
C THR A 108 9.79 -1.86 -7.37
N SER A 109 10.00 -2.89 -6.53
CA SER A 109 9.57 -4.27 -6.77
C SER A 109 8.78 -4.80 -5.58
N PHE A 110 7.81 -5.68 -5.85
CA PHE A 110 7.02 -6.37 -4.82
C PHE A 110 7.91 -7.06 -3.77
N ALA A 111 8.99 -7.72 -4.22
CA ALA A 111 9.93 -8.38 -3.32
C ALA A 111 10.62 -7.38 -2.38
N GLY A 112 10.96 -6.19 -2.86
CA GLY A 112 11.61 -5.16 -2.06
C GLY A 112 10.72 -4.57 -0.95
N PHE A 113 9.39 -4.76 -0.99
CA PHE A 113 8.53 -4.40 0.14
C PHE A 113 8.75 -5.31 1.35
N PHE A 114 8.98 -6.59 1.13
CA PHE A 114 9.09 -7.61 2.19
C PHE A 114 10.52 -8.02 2.49
N LEU A 115 11.45 -7.75 1.58
CA LEU A 115 12.88 -7.96 1.76
C LEU A 115 13.54 -6.62 2.03
N MET A 116 14.44 -6.59 3.00
CA MET A 116 15.24 -5.41 3.30
C MET A 116 16.33 -5.28 2.23
N THR A 117 16.18 -4.32 1.31
CA THR A 117 17.14 -4.09 0.20
C THR A 117 18.13 -2.96 0.47
N PHE A 118 18.05 -2.31 1.63
CA PHE A 118 18.86 -1.14 1.96
C PHE A 118 19.61 -1.35 3.27
N PHE A 119 20.85 -0.83 3.31
CA PHE A 119 21.82 -0.71 4.40
C PHE A 119 21.60 -1.65 5.60
N HIS A 120 22.56 -2.56 5.80
CA HIS A 120 22.69 -3.40 7.00
C HIS A 120 21.57 -4.41 7.24
N GLN A 121 21.20 -5.23 6.23
CA GLN A 121 20.28 -6.36 6.44
C GLN A 121 20.75 -7.25 7.59
N ASP A 122 22.07 -7.42 7.72
CA ASP A 122 22.69 -8.20 8.78
C ASP A 122 22.51 -7.55 10.17
N GLN A 123 22.34 -6.22 10.26
CA GLN A 123 22.18 -5.49 11.54
C GLN A 123 20.72 -5.30 11.94
N ASN A 124 19.78 -6.00 11.29
CA ASN A 124 18.38 -5.89 11.66
C ASN A 124 18.16 -6.48 13.06
N LEU A 125 17.77 -5.65 14.03
CA LEU A 125 17.55 -6.05 15.42
C LEU A 125 16.53 -7.19 15.57
N ALA A 126 15.44 -7.16 14.82
CA ALA A 126 14.45 -8.24 14.86
C ALA A 126 15.02 -9.54 14.27
N GLY A 127 15.83 -9.44 13.21
CA GLY A 127 16.57 -10.59 12.67
C GLY A 127 17.56 -11.17 13.68
N MET A 128 18.33 -10.33 14.37
CA MET A 128 19.27 -10.75 15.42
C MET A 128 18.56 -11.44 16.57
N LEU A 129 17.46 -10.87 17.08
CA LEU A 129 16.68 -11.47 18.15
C LEU A 129 16.10 -12.83 17.74
N LEU A 130 15.59 -12.95 16.51
CA LEU A 130 15.03 -14.20 16.01
C LEU A 130 16.12 -15.27 15.78
N ASP A 131 17.30 -14.89 15.29
CA ASP A 131 18.46 -15.81 15.18
C ASP A 131 18.97 -16.24 16.56
N MET A 132 18.98 -15.36 17.56
CA MET A 132 19.36 -15.69 18.95
C MET A 132 18.34 -16.54 19.70
N VAL A 133 17.08 -16.57 19.26
CA VAL A 133 16.03 -17.39 19.90
C VAL A 133 15.94 -18.76 19.22
N PHE A 134 15.85 -18.78 17.89
CA PHE A 134 15.56 -20.00 17.15
C PHE A 134 16.80 -20.67 16.56
N GLY A 135 17.85 -19.91 16.25
CA GLY A 135 19.10 -20.47 15.77
C GLY A 135 18.98 -21.26 14.48
N VAL A 136 18.26 -20.79 13.46
CA VAL A 136 18.07 -21.54 12.21
C VAL A 136 18.91 -20.93 11.09
N PRO A 137 19.98 -21.61 10.64
CA PRO A 137 20.85 -21.09 9.57
C PRO A 137 20.10 -20.81 8.27
N GLY A 138 20.42 -19.68 7.65
CA GLY A 138 19.92 -19.32 6.31
C GLY A 138 18.54 -18.66 6.27
N ILE A 139 17.85 -18.49 7.40
CA ILE A 139 16.54 -17.82 7.43
C ILE A 139 16.69 -16.31 7.57
N PHE A 140 17.08 -15.80 8.74
CA PHE A 140 17.07 -14.35 8.98
C PHE A 140 18.33 -13.67 8.46
N ASN A 141 19.45 -14.39 8.41
CA ASN A 141 20.74 -13.92 7.91
C ASN A 141 21.16 -12.61 8.61
N SER A 142 21.06 -12.58 9.95
CA SER A 142 21.61 -11.48 10.74
C SER A 142 23.12 -11.66 10.97
N CYS A 143 23.78 -10.61 11.45
CA CYS A 143 25.20 -10.59 11.80
C CYS A 143 25.58 -11.73 12.77
N VAL A 144 24.64 -12.16 13.63
CA VAL A 144 24.79 -13.31 14.53
C VAL A 144 24.94 -14.64 13.77
N SER A 145 24.26 -14.79 12.63
CA SER A 145 24.28 -16.01 11.82
C SER A 145 25.26 -15.95 10.63
N THR A 146 25.60 -14.76 10.12
CA THR A 146 26.31 -14.61 8.83
C THR A 146 27.81 -14.36 8.93
N ALA A 147 28.41 -14.43 10.13
CA ALA A 147 29.82 -14.08 10.28
C ALA A 147 30.09 -12.65 9.72
N VAL A 148 29.15 -11.74 9.98
CA VAL A 148 29.27 -10.29 9.75
C VAL A 148 29.24 -9.58 11.10
N GLN A 149 29.95 -8.45 11.23
CA GLN A 149 30.22 -7.88 12.55
C GLN A 149 29.03 -7.09 13.04
N CYS A 150 28.48 -7.49 14.19
CA CYS A 150 27.37 -6.77 14.76
C CYS A 150 27.82 -5.38 15.24
N GLN A 151 27.01 -4.37 14.92
CA GLN A 151 27.27 -2.96 15.20
C GLN A 151 26.21 -2.43 16.17
N ASP A 152 26.60 -1.47 17.01
CA ASP A 152 25.67 -0.76 17.88
C ASP A 152 24.88 0.32 17.11
N MET A 153 23.99 1.02 17.82
CA MET A 153 23.18 2.11 17.26
C MET A 153 23.98 3.33 16.80
N ASN A 154 25.28 3.41 17.12
CA ASN A 154 26.20 4.46 16.72
C ASN A 154 27.11 4.02 15.56
N ASN A 155 26.83 2.87 14.92
CA ASN A 155 27.68 2.21 13.93
C ASN A 155 29.07 1.86 14.47
N VAL A 156 29.20 1.72 15.79
CA VAL A 156 30.39 1.20 16.42
C VAL A 156 30.26 -0.31 16.42
N ASP A 157 31.20 -0.93 15.73
CA ASP A 157 31.52 -2.34 15.83
C ASP A 157 31.50 -2.78 17.29
N ILE A 158 30.56 -3.66 17.64
CA ILE A 158 30.54 -4.18 18.99
C ILE A 158 31.72 -5.16 19.06
N PRO A 159 32.71 -4.90 19.93
CA PRO A 159 33.82 -5.82 20.10
C PRO A 159 33.24 -7.18 20.50
N ASP A 160 33.85 -8.26 20.02
CA ASP A 160 33.47 -9.64 20.35
C ASP A 160 32.20 -10.21 19.64
N ILE A 161 31.84 -9.72 18.45
CA ILE A 161 30.67 -10.27 17.72
C ILE A 161 30.91 -10.60 16.22
N ASN A 162 32.15 -10.94 15.79
CA ASN A 162 32.40 -11.47 14.42
C ASN A 162 33.74 -12.18 14.16
N PRO A 163 33.95 -12.90 13.02
CA PRO A 163 33.26 -14.06 12.46
C PRO A 163 33.94 -15.40 12.77
N LEU A 164 35.06 -15.40 13.49
CA LEU A 164 35.83 -16.62 13.78
C LEU A 164 36.48 -16.61 15.18
N ALA A 165 36.39 -15.50 15.89
CA ALA A 165 36.80 -15.29 17.26
C ALA A 165 36.12 -13.95 17.61
N ALA A 166 35.32 -13.78 18.62
CA ALA A 166 35.41 -14.30 19.97
C ALA A 166 34.14 -13.76 20.66
N ILE A 167 33.54 -14.50 21.61
CA ILE A 167 32.98 -13.92 22.85
C ILE A 167 31.53 -13.33 22.75
N SER A 168 30.55 -14.18 22.45
CA SER A 168 29.11 -13.99 22.78
C SER A 168 28.47 -15.36 23.01
N PRO A 169 27.97 -15.76 24.21
CA PRO A 169 27.89 -15.10 25.52
C PRO A 169 29.16 -15.24 26.40
N LEU A 170 30.30 -14.88 25.79
CA LEU A 170 31.37 -14.10 26.44
C LEU A 170 32.59 -14.85 27.12
N SER A 171 33.40 -15.59 26.33
CA SER A 171 34.82 -16.01 26.57
C SER A 171 35.13 -17.17 27.54
N PRO A 172 36.35 -17.75 27.50
CA PRO A 172 37.11 -18.38 26.42
C PRO A 172 36.93 -19.92 26.51
N ASN A 173 37.40 -20.70 25.54
CA ASN A 173 37.47 -22.17 25.58
C ASN A 173 36.23 -22.97 25.14
N THR A 174 35.50 -22.63 24.06
CA THR A 174 34.71 -23.65 23.32
C THR A 174 34.21 -23.15 21.95
N GLU A 175 34.13 -24.09 21.01
CA GLU A 175 34.01 -23.93 19.55
C GLU A 175 32.86 -23.01 19.07
N ALA A 176 33.20 -22.10 18.16
CA ALA A 176 32.36 -21.03 17.62
C ALA A 176 31.62 -21.47 16.35
N PHE A 177 30.40 -22.02 16.48
CA PHE A 177 29.55 -22.28 15.33
C PHE A 177 28.07 -22.00 15.67
N PHE A 178 27.47 -21.03 14.98
CA PHE A 178 26.02 -20.92 14.91
C PHE A 178 25.49 -22.15 14.13
N PRO A 179 24.50 -22.89 14.65
CA PRO A 179 23.69 -22.62 15.82
C PRO A 179 24.30 -23.06 17.17
N PHE A 180 24.10 -22.25 18.22
CA PHE A 180 24.58 -22.52 19.58
C PHE A 180 23.99 -23.81 20.20
N PRO A 181 24.65 -24.41 21.22
CA PRO A 181 24.15 -25.62 21.88
C PRO A 181 22.71 -25.52 22.40
N ILE A 182 22.30 -24.35 22.90
CA ILE A 182 20.92 -24.10 23.33
C ILE A 182 19.92 -24.19 22.17
N HIS A 183 20.29 -23.70 20.99
CA HIS A 183 19.49 -23.83 19.77
C HIS A 183 19.39 -25.30 19.36
N ASN A 184 20.50 -26.04 19.40
CA ASN A 184 20.47 -27.48 19.11
C ASN A 184 19.54 -28.22 20.08
N GLY A 185 19.55 -27.88 21.37
CA GLY A 185 18.60 -28.43 22.35
C GLY A 185 17.14 -28.11 21.99
N LEU A 186 16.85 -26.85 21.65
CA LEU A 186 15.52 -26.41 21.21
C LEU A 186 15.06 -27.15 19.94
N HIS A 187 15.95 -27.33 18.96
CA HIS A 187 15.69 -28.08 17.73
C HIS A 187 15.32 -29.54 18.03
N GLN A 188 15.99 -30.18 18.98
CA GLN A 188 15.63 -31.54 19.40
C GLN A 188 14.24 -31.58 20.07
N MET A 189 13.88 -30.57 20.86
CA MET A 189 12.52 -30.48 21.43
C MET A 189 11.45 -30.34 20.34
N PHE A 190 11.66 -29.46 19.34
CA PHE A 190 10.73 -29.32 18.21
C PHE A 190 10.65 -30.58 17.35
N ARG A 191 11.76 -31.31 17.21
CA ARG A 191 11.79 -32.59 16.50
C ARG A 191 10.94 -33.64 17.22
N LEU A 192 11.10 -33.76 18.54
CA LEU A 192 10.32 -34.71 19.35
C LEU A 192 8.83 -34.38 19.27
N TYR A 193 8.48 -33.10 19.40
CA TYR A 193 7.10 -32.63 19.27
C TYR A 193 6.50 -32.96 17.89
N SER A 194 7.23 -32.67 16.81
CA SER A 194 6.76 -32.93 15.45
C SER A 194 6.60 -34.42 15.16
N LEU A 195 7.51 -35.27 15.64
CA LEU A 195 7.40 -36.73 15.54
C LEU A 195 6.20 -37.26 16.33
N GLY A 196 5.96 -36.73 17.54
CA GLY A 196 4.79 -37.08 18.35
C GLY A 196 3.47 -36.76 17.64
N LEU A 197 3.36 -35.57 17.05
CA LEU A 197 2.19 -35.19 16.26
C LEU A 197 2.03 -36.02 14.98
N LEU A 198 3.13 -36.37 14.30
CA LEU A 198 3.10 -37.20 13.11
C LEU A 198 2.55 -38.61 13.43
N PHE A 199 2.94 -39.18 14.58
CA PHE A 199 2.41 -40.45 15.04
C PHE A 199 0.90 -40.39 15.27
N VAL A 200 0.42 -39.38 15.99
CA VAL A 200 -1.02 -39.16 16.23
C VAL A 200 -1.77 -38.94 14.91
N ALA A 201 -1.23 -38.13 14.00
CA ALA A 201 -1.82 -37.87 12.69
C ALA A 201 -1.95 -39.16 11.85
N THR A 202 -0.97 -40.07 11.96
CA THR A 202 -1.00 -41.37 11.28
C THR A 202 -2.13 -42.24 11.82
N LEU A 203 -2.31 -42.34 13.15
CA LEU A 203 -3.41 -43.10 13.75
C LEU A 203 -4.78 -42.56 13.33
N ILE A 204 -4.96 -41.23 13.36
CA ILE A 204 -6.18 -40.57 12.92
C ILE A 204 -6.45 -40.84 11.44
N THR A 205 -5.41 -40.86 10.60
CA THR A 205 -5.55 -41.12 9.17
C THR A 205 -5.92 -42.57 8.89
N CYS A 206 -5.36 -43.54 9.62
CA CYS A 206 -5.79 -44.93 9.53
C CYS A 206 -7.28 -45.10 9.86
N TYR A 207 -7.77 -44.42 10.91
CA TYR A 207 -9.20 -44.39 11.23
C TYR A 207 -10.04 -43.79 10.09
N TYR A 208 -9.58 -42.68 9.49
CA TYR A 208 -10.26 -42.09 8.33
C TYR A 208 -10.27 -43.01 7.11
N ILE A 209 -9.19 -43.76 6.84
CA ILE A 209 -9.16 -44.72 5.74
C ILE A 209 -10.21 -45.81 5.96
N VAL A 210 -10.28 -46.40 7.15
CA VAL A 210 -11.27 -47.45 7.47
C VAL A 210 -12.69 -46.92 7.35
N THR A 211 -12.98 -45.74 7.89
CA THR A 211 -14.32 -45.13 7.79
C THR A 211 -14.70 -44.77 6.36
N ILE A 212 -13.76 -44.24 5.57
CA ILE A 212 -14.00 -43.97 4.14
C ILE A 212 -14.28 -45.27 3.40
N LEU A 213 -13.50 -46.34 3.63
CA LEU A 213 -13.73 -47.64 3.01
C LEU A 213 -15.10 -48.21 3.38
N ALA A 214 -15.49 -48.13 4.66
CA ALA A 214 -16.81 -48.56 5.13
C ALA A 214 -17.95 -47.76 4.45
N GLU A 215 -17.83 -46.43 4.38
CA GLU A 215 -18.83 -45.60 3.68
C GLU A 215 -18.87 -45.86 2.17
N THR A 216 -17.72 -46.15 1.55
CA THR A 216 -17.67 -46.51 0.12
C THR A 216 -18.36 -47.84 -0.16
N ALA A 217 -18.24 -48.81 0.76
CA ALA A 217 -18.88 -50.11 0.65
C ALA A 217 -20.41 -49.99 0.74
N GLU A 218 -20.92 -49.19 1.69
CA GLU A 218 -22.36 -48.95 1.87
C GLU A 218 -22.98 -48.11 0.74
N THR A 219 -22.28 -47.06 0.29
CA THR A 219 -22.88 -46.06 -0.62
C THR A 219 -22.58 -46.30 -2.10
N GLY A 220 -21.62 -47.16 -2.42
CA GLY A 220 -21.15 -47.41 -3.79
C GLY A 220 -20.46 -46.20 -4.44
N THR A 221 -20.22 -45.12 -3.69
CA THR A 221 -19.55 -43.92 -4.20
C THR A 221 -18.14 -43.81 -3.62
N PRO A 222 -17.09 -43.61 -4.46
CA PRO A 222 -15.73 -43.48 -3.96
C PRO A 222 -15.62 -42.26 -3.03
N PHE A 223 -14.85 -42.41 -1.95
CA PHE A 223 -14.69 -41.45 -0.84
C PHE A 223 -15.92 -41.22 0.08
N GLY A 224 -17.01 -42.00 -0.06
CA GLY A 224 -18.22 -41.86 0.75
C GLY A 224 -19.07 -40.64 0.36
N LYS A 225 -20.26 -40.51 0.96
CA LYS A 225 -21.19 -39.39 0.69
C LYS A 225 -20.92 -38.17 1.57
N ARG A 226 -20.27 -38.34 2.71
CA ARG A 226 -20.06 -37.27 3.71
C ARG A 226 -18.80 -36.45 3.47
N PHE A 227 -17.79 -37.00 2.80
CA PHE A 227 -16.54 -36.29 2.52
C PHE A 227 -16.58 -35.52 1.21
N ASN A 228 -15.97 -34.33 1.21
CA ASN A 228 -15.69 -33.61 -0.02
C ASN A 228 -14.59 -34.34 -0.80
N LYS A 229 -14.99 -35.08 -1.84
CA LYS A 229 -14.13 -35.93 -2.68
C LYS A 229 -12.89 -35.24 -3.24
N VAL A 230 -12.94 -33.92 -3.44
CA VAL A 230 -11.81 -33.15 -4.00
C VAL A 230 -10.88 -32.64 -2.90
N TRP A 231 -11.44 -32.17 -1.78
CA TRP A 231 -10.67 -31.46 -0.76
C TRP A 231 -10.06 -32.38 0.30
N ALA A 232 -10.67 -33.54 0.57
CA ALA A 232 -10.17 -34.46 1.59
C ALA A 232 -8.75 -34.98 1.29
N PRO A 233 -8.42 -35.50 0.08
CA PRO A 233 -7.06 -35.95 -0.23
C PRO A 233 -6.02 -34.83 -0.16
N ILE A 234 -6.36 -33.64 -0.67
CA ILE A 234 -5.48 -32.46 -0.64
C ILE A 234 -5.19 -32.08 0.81
N ARG A 235 -6.22 -32.04 1.67
CA ARG A 235 -6.07 -31.70 3.09
C ARG A 235 -5.14 -32.65 3.81
N PHE A 236 -5.24 -33.96 3.54
CA PHE A 236 -4.33 -34.94 4.15
C PHE A 236 -2.89 -34.72 3.70
N VAL A 237 -2.64 -34.58 2.39
CA VAL A 237 -1.28 -34.35 1.87
C VAL A 237 -0.69 -33.06 2.45
N VAL A 238 -1.46 -31.97 2.51
CA VAL A 238 -1.02 -30.70 3.10
C VAL A 238 -0.76 -30.86 4.60
N ALA A 239 -1.64 -31.53 5.35
CA ALA A 239 -1.46 -31.72 6.79
C ALA A 239 -0.19 -32.54 7.11
N PHE A 240 0.05 -33.64 6.40
CA PHE A 240 1.27 -34.43 6.57
C PHE A 240 2.52 -33.68 6.09
N GLY A 241 2.43 -32.97 4.97
CA GLY A 241 3.53 -32.13 4.48
C GLY A 241 3.94 -31.05 5.49
N LEU A 242 2.95 -30.42 6.15
CA LEU A 242 3.13 -29.40 7.17
C LEU A 242 3.76 -29.92 8.47
N LEU A 243 3.50 -31.18 8.83
CA LEU A 243 4.01 -31.84 10.04
C LEU A 243 5.35 -32.54 9.85
N MET A 244 5.74 -32.86 8.61
CA MET A 244 6.98 -33.56 8.33
C MET A 244 8.20 -32.73 8.78
N PRO A 245 9.11 -33.29 9.60
CA PRO A 245 10.36 -32.62 9.93
C PRO A 245 11.31 -32.65 8.72
N ILE A 246 11.78 -31.47 8.30
CA ILE A 246 12.58 -31.33 7.06
C ILE A 246 14.05 -30.98 7.32
N GLY A 247 14.35 -30.24 8.39
CA GLY A 247 15.71 -29.81 8.71
C GLY A 247 15.77 -29.07 10.04
N TYR A 248 16.90 -29.15 10.74
CA TYR A 248 17.11 -28.54 12.07
C TYR A 248 15.99 -28.87 13.08
N GLY A 249 15.38 -30.06 12.97
CA GLY A 249 14.30 -30.50 13.85
C GLY A 249 12.94 -29.81 13.66
N LEU A 250 12.84 -28.83 12.76
CA LEU A 250 11.63 -28.06 12.49
C LEU A 250 10.78 -28.71 11.39
N ASN A 251 9.46 -28.60 11.52
CA ASN A 251 8.51 -29.00 10.49
C ASN A 251 8.24 -27.87 9.49
N SER A 252 7.69 -28.18 8.31
CA SER A 252 7.50 -27.16 7.28
C SER A 252 6.50 -26.06 7.69
N SER A 253 5.53 -26.33 8.58
CA SER A 253 4.65 -25.29 9.12
C SER A 253 5.41 -24.27 9.99
N GLN A 254 6.36 -24.72 10.79
CA GLN A 254 7.22 -23.86 11.60
C GLN A 254 8.12 -23.02 10.70
N TYR A 255 8.66 -23.58 9.60
CA TYR A 255 9.38 -22.79 8.60
C TYR A 255 8.50 -21.71 7.98
N ILE A 256 7.24 -22.00 7.63
CA ILE A 256 6.31 -20.99 7.11
C ILE A 256 6.14 -19.83 8.10
N VAL A 257 6.01 -20.14 9.40
CA VAL A 257 5.90 -19.10 10.45
C VAL A 257 7.18 -18.27 10.54
N LEU A 258 8.36 -18.89 10.48
CA LEU A 258 9.64 -18.18 10.51
C LEU A 258 9.82 -17.28 9.27
N TYR A 259 9.43 -17.74 8.08
CA TYR A 259 9.45 -16.91 6.87
C TYR A 259 8.41 -15.78 6.92
N ALA A 260 7.23 -16.01 7.49
CA ALA A 260 6.24 -14.96 7.72
C ALA A 260 6.79 -13.88 8.67
N ALA A 261 7.50 -14.27 9.73
CA ALA A 261 8.19 -13.34 10.61
C ALA A 261 9.30 -12.56 9.88
N LYS A 262 10.08 -13.22 9.02
CA LYS A 262 11.11 -12.57 8.18
C LYS A 262 10.51 -11.50 7.28
N PHE A 263 9.48 -11.84 6.51
CA PHE A 263 8.82 -10.91 5.60
C PHE A 263 8.07 -9.79 6.33
N GLY A 264 7.42 -10.10 7.46
CA GLY A 264 6.77 -9.11 8.31
C GLY A 264 7.76 -8.11 8.90
N SER A 265 8.91 -8.58 9.38
CA SER A 265 10.00 -7.72 9.88
C SER A 265 10.57 -6.84 8.77
N GLY A 266 10.84 -7.42 7.58
CA GLY A 266 11.33 -6.65 6.44
C GLY A 266 10.37 -5.54 6.01
N PHE A 267 9.07 -5.83 5.95
CA PHE A 267 8.04 -4.84 5.66
C PHE A 267 7.99 -3.72 6.71
N ALA A 268 8.02 -4.06 8.00
CA ALA A 268 8.03 -3.08 9.07
C ALA A 268 9.30 -2.20 9.05
N ASN A 269 10.46 -2.79 8.79
CA ASN A 269 11.71 -2.04 8.72
C ASN A 269 11.75 -1.08 7.54
N ASN A 270 11.27 -1.52 6.37
CA ASN A 270 11.12 -0.66 5.20
C ASN A 270 10.16 0.52 5.49
N ALA A 271 9.06 0.28 6.21
CA ALA A 271 8.15 1.34 6.65
C ALA A 271 8.80 2.30 7.66
N TRP A 272 9.62 1.80 8.58
CA TRP A 272 10.34 2.62 9.56
C TRP A 272 11.40 3.51 8.91
N VAL A 273 12.19 2.96 7.99
CA VAL A 273 13.19 3.74 7.23
C VAL A 273 12.51 4.85 6.44
N ARG A 274 11.34 4.59 5.83
CA ARG A 274 10.53 5.60 5.15
C ARG A 274 10.12 6.72 6.08
N PHE A 275 9.59 6.36 7.25
CA PHE A 275 9.18 7.33 8.27
C PHE A 275 10.36 8.23 8.65
N ASN A 276 11.51 7.64 8.98
CA ASN A 276 12.71 8.40 9.37
C ASN A 276 13.26 9.27 8.23
N GLN A 277 13.24 8.80 6.98
CA GLN A 277 13.68 9.59 5.83
C GLN A 277 12.79 10.80 5.58
N ASN A 278 11.46 10.65 5.69
CA ASN A 278 10.54 11.78 5.58
C ASN A 278 10.70 12.76 6.75
N LEU A 279 11.00 12.25 7.95
CA LEU A 279 11.26 13.10 9.12
C LEU A 279 12.61 13.82 9.05
N ALA A 280 13.65 13.20 8.50
CA ALA A 280 15.01 13.76 8.46
C ALA A 280 15.32 14.55 7.16
N GLY A 281 14.58 14.31 6.08
CA GLY A 281 14.84 14.86 4.74
C GLY A 281 14.17 16.19 4.42
N GLY A 282 13.49 16.83 5.38
CA GLY A 282 12.97 18.19 5.20
C GLY A 282 14.10 19.22 5.13
N PRO A 283 14.01 20.28 4.30
CA PRO A 283 15.04 21.31 4.23
C PRO A 283 15.17 22.00 5.60
N VAL A 284 16.31 21.74 6.26
CA VAL A 284 16.80 22.32 7.52
C VAL A 284 15.95 22.00 8.76
N GLY A 285 16.43 21.05 9.58
CA GLY A 285 16.22 21.08 11.04
C GLY A 285 14.95 20.45 11.60
N THR A 286 14.39 19.41 10.98
CA THR A 286 13.26 18.66 11.54
C THR A 286 13.74 17.66 12.60
N THR A 287 13.72 18.10 13.86
CA THR A 287 13.82 17.23 15.04
C THR A 287 12.64 16.25 15.11
N PHE A 288 12.77 15.17 15.90
CA PHE A 288 11.72 14.17 16.19
C PHE A 288 10.41 14.76 16.78
N LEU A 289 10.40 16.06 17.11
CA LEU A 289 9.23 16.82 17.55
C LEU A 289 8.43 17.44 16.40
N GLY A 290 9.02 17.52 15.19
CA GLY A 290 8.39 17.85 13.90
C GLY A 290 7.73 19.23 13.76
N ARG A 291 7.78 19.80 12.54
CA ARG A 291 6.91 20.90 12.11
C ARG A 291 5.64 20.28 11.51
N VAL A 292 4.46 20.75 11.91
CA VAL A 292 3.13 20.17 11.59
C VAL A 292 2.93 19.85 10.10
N GLU A 293 3.62 20.59 9.23
CA GLU A 293 3.63 20.47 7.76
C GLU A 293 4.13 19.12 7.25
N ASN A 294 4.96 18.41 8.01
CA ASN A 294 5.47 17.07 7.64
C ASN A 294 4.72 15.93 8.35
N LEU A 295 3.85 16.24 9.33
CA LEU A 295 3.01 15.25 10.02
C LEU A 295 1.60 15.14 9.42
N ALA A 296 1.19 16.11 8.61
CA ALA A 296 -0.06 16.10 7.87
C ALA A 296 0.24 16.22 6.36
N SER A 297 -0.38 15.36 5.55
CA SER A 297 -0.32 15.42 4.09
C SER A 297 -0.88 16.75 3.60
N THR A 298 -0.02 17.75 3.43
CA THR A 298 -0.38 18.99 2.77
C THR A 298 -0.38 18.77 1.25
N PRO A 299 -1.28 19.42 0.51
CA PRO A 299 -1.34 19.29 -0.95
C PRO A 299 -0.02 19.73 -1.58
N SER A 300 0.37 19.03 -2.65
CA SER A 300 1.58 19.30 -3.43
C SER A 300 1.73 20.79 -3.71
N ILE A 301 2.87 21.35 -3.31
CA ILE A 301 3.31 22.67 -3.75
C ILE A 301 3.27 22.69 -5.30
N PRO A 302 2.73 23.75 -5.93
CA PRO A 302 2.65 23.84 -7.38
C PRO A 302 4.04 23.85 -8.03
N GLU A 303 4.12 23.44 -9.30
CA GLU A 303 5.37 23.34 -10.07
C GLU A 303 6.17 24.65 -10.03
N ILE A 304 7.30 24.62 -9.31
CA ILE A 304 8.25 25.74 -9.23
C ILE A 304 8.79 26.10 -10.63
N ASN A 305 8.89 25.12 -11.54
CA ASN A 305 9.43 25.32 -12.88
C ASN A 305 8.63 26.34 -13.71
N GLY A 306 7.30 26.29 -13.66
CA GLY A 306 6.45 27.25 -14.39
C GLY A 306 6.60 28.68 -13.86
N LEU A 307 6.72 28.81 -12.53
CA LEU A 307 6.94 30.11 -11.89
C LEU A 307 8.34 30.67 -12.20
N LEU A 308 9.37 29.82 -12.17
CA LEU A 308 10.74 30.21 -12.49
C LEU A 308 10.87 30.68 -13.94
N GLN A 309 10.26 29.93 -14.87
CA GLN A 309 10.21 30.29 -16.29
C GLN A 309 9.52 31.63 -16.50
N PHE A 310 8.38 31.86 -15.84
CA PHE A 310 7.68 33.14 -15.92
C PHE A 310 8.55 34.31 -15.42
N PHE A 311 9.17 34.19 -14.24
CA PHE A 311 10.02 35.26 -13.71
C PHE A 311 11.26 35.53 -14.57
N TYR A 312 11.83 34.49 -15.19
CA TYR A 312 12.96 34.66 -16.10
C TYR A 312 12.55 35.44 -17.36
N VAL A 313 11.42 35.07 -17.98
CA VAL A 313 10.87 35.78 -19.14
C VAL A 313 10.49 37.22 -18.80
N ALA A 314 9.82 37.44 -17.66
CA ALA A 314 9.44 38.76 -17.19
C ALA A 314 10.66 39.66 -16.94
N ARG A 315 11.74 39.11 -16.36
CA ARG A 315 12.99 39.86 -16.16
C ARG A 315 13.65 40.23 -17.47
N VAL A 316 13.74 39.30 -18.42
CA VAL A 316 14.31 39.57 -19.75
C VAL A 316 13.50 40.65 -20.48
N CYS A 317 12.16 40.59 -20.43
CA CYS A 317 11.30 41.61 -21.01
C CYS A 317 11.54 43.00 -20.39
N ALA A 318 11.68 43.09 -19.06
CA ALA A 318 11.93 44.35 -18.38
C ALA A 318 13.25 45.01 -18.82
N GLU A 319 14.31 44.21 -18.97
CA GLU A 319 15.61 44.71 -19.46
C GLU A 319 15.54 45.16 -20.93
N LEU A 320 14.80 44.43 -21.78
CA LEU A 320 14.62 44.80 -23.19
C LEU A 320 13.86 46.11 -23.37
N GLU A 321 12.81 46.33 -22.59
CA GLU A 321 12.05 47.59 -22.61
C GLU A 321 12.89 48.77 -22.12
N GLN A 322 13.78 48.54 -21.14
CA GLN A 322 14.73 49.56 -20.70
C GLN A 322 15.74 49.92 -21.82
N VAL A 323 16.26 48.93 -22.54
CA VAL A 323 17.24 49.17 -23.61
C VAL A 323 16.60 49.80 -24.86
N LYS A 324 15.41 49.37 -25.24
CA LYS A 324 14.77 49.77 -26.51
C LYS A 324 13.95 51.05 -26.40
N ASN A 325 13.13 51.17 -25.35
CA ASN A 325 12.14 52.24 -25.20
C ASN A 325 12.48 53.18 -24.03
N ASN A 326 13.58 52.94 -23.30
CA ASN A 326 13.98 53.67 -22.10
C ASN A 326 12.89 53.68 -21.00
N THR A 327 12.04 52.64 -20.97
CA THR A 327 10.96 52.50 -20.00
C THR A 327 11.34 51.50 -18.93
N VAL A 328 11.30 51.92 -17.67
CA VAL A 328 11.60 51.06 -16.52
C VAL A 328 10.34 50.28 -16.15
N ILE A 329 10.41 48.96 -16.26
CA ILE A 329 9.32 48.05 -15.88
C ILE A 329 9.55 47.53 -14.46
N ARG A 330 8.52 47.61 -13.61
CA ARG A 330 8.56 47.15 -12.21
C ARG A 330 7.34 46.27 -11.90
N PRO A 331 7.46 45.35 -10.92
CA PRO A 331 6.33 44.58 -10.44
C PRO A 331 5.47 45.41 -9.49
N TYR A 332 4.17 45.45 -9.76
CA TYR A 332 3.17 46.10 -8.92
C TYR A 332 2.10 45.09 -8.50
N LEU A 333 1.73 45.08 -7.23
CA LEU A 333 0.48 44.46 -6.81
C LEU A 333 -0.64 45.42 -7.15
N VAL A 334 -1.64 44.92 -7.87
CA VAL A 334 -2.76 45.74 -8.35
C VAL A 334 -4.08 45.30 -7.75
N ARG A 335 -4.93 46.29 -7.52
CA ARG A 335 -6.28 46.16 -6.99
C ARG A 335 -7.28 46.88 -7.88
N SER A 336 -8.57 46.81 -7.50
CA SER A 336 -9.62 47.48 -8.27
C SER A 336 -9.34 48.99 -8.33
N PRO A 337 -9.58 49.67 -9.47
CA PRO A 337 -9.41 51.13 -9.57
C PRO A 337 -10.29 51.92 -8.58
N THR A 338 -11.33 51.29 -8.04
CA THR A 338 -12.26 51.83 -7.03
C THR A 338 -11.74 51.78 -5.61
N ASP A 339 -10.63 51.07 -5.36
CA ASP A 339 -10.04 50.92 -4.03
C ASP A 339 -9.23 52.16 -3.63
N ALA A 340 -9.20 52.47 -2.33
CA ALA A 340 -8.49 53.63 -1.78
C ALA A 340 -6.98 53.63 -2.10
N VAL A 341 -6.37 52.43 -2.13
CA VAL A 341 -4.99 52.22 -2.55
C VAL A 341 -4.97 51.18 -3.68
N PRO A 342 -4.93 51.63 -4.95
CA PRO A 342 -5.17 50.77 -6.10
C PRO A 342 -3.92 49.97 -6.53
N PHE A 343 -2.72 50.38 -6.10
CA PHE A 343 -1.47 49.67 -6.39
C PHE A 343 -0.47 49.75 -5.23
N MET A 344 0.47 48.80 -5.20
CA MET A 344 1.64 48.77 -4.31
C MET A 344 2.87 48.35 -5.13
N ASP A 345 3.98 49.09 -5.03
CA ASP A 345 5.27 48.73 -5.64
C ASP A 345 5.90 47.56 -4.85
N VAL A 346 6.38 46.54 -5.56
CA VAL A 346 7.03 45.37 -4.96
C VAL A 346 8.52 45.48 -5.21
N THR A 347 9.29 45.65 -4.13
CA THR A 347 10.75 45.76 -4.21
C THR A 347 11.42 44.66 -3.40
N LEU A 348 12.73 44.50 -3.54
CA LEU A 348 13.50 43.58 -2.70
C LEU A 348 13.34 43.85 -1.19
N ALA A 349 12.89 45.05 -0.81
CA ALA A 349 12.67 45.46 0.57
C ALA A 349 11.21 45.27 1.06
N THR A 350 10.26 44.90 0.19
CA THR A 350 8.85 44.70 0.63
C THR A 350 8.67 43.32 1.26
N PRO A 351 8.37 43.22 2.56
CA PRO A 351 8.15 41.94 3.22
C PRO A 351 6.82 41.32 2.77
N TYR A 352 6.77 39.98 2.80
CA TYR A 352 5.56 39.22 2.44
C TYR A 352 4.32 39.63 3.25
N ALA A 353 4.50 40.00 4.53
CA ALA A 353 3.40 40.44 5.39
C ALA A 353 2.67 41.69 4.85
N ASP A 354 3.40 42.61 4.23
CA ASP A 354 2.83 43.84 3.67
C ASP A 354 2.03 43.55 2.40
N MET A 355 2.50 42.60 1.58
CA MET A 355 1.80 42.12 0.39
C MET A 355 0.46 41.47 0.73
N ILE A 356 0.43 40.68 1.81
CA ILE A 356 -0.81 40.04 2.30
C ILE A 356 -1.76 41.06 2.93
N THR A 357 -1.22 42.02 3.67
CA THR A 357 -2.02 43.12 4.24
C THR A 357 -2.67 43.96 3.12
N PHE A 358 -1.94 44.24 2.04
CA PHE A 358 -2.47 44.91 0.86
C PHE A 358 -3.59 44.11 0.17
N ALA A 359 -3.47 42.78 0.14
CA ALA A 359 -4.47 41.89 -0.44
C ALA A 359 -5.80 41.84 0.33
N GLN A 360 -5.84 42.31 1.60
CA GLN A 360 -7.06 42.39 2.43
C GLN A 360 -7.92 41.11 2.44
N GLY A 361 -7.29 39.92 2.39
CA GLY A 361 -7.99 38.65 2.42
C GLY A 361 -8.65 38.22 1.09
N ASN A 362 -8.34 38.88 -0.03
CA ASN A 362 -8.75 38.39 -1.34
C ASN A 362 -8.14 37.02 -1.66
N THR A 363 -8.95 36.15 -2.27
CA THR A 363 -8.54 34.80 -2.67
C THR A 363 -7.55 34.78 -3.84
N VAL A 364 -7.44 35.89 -4.59
CA VAL A 364 -6.55 36.04 -5.73
C VAL A 364 -5.76 37.34 -5.60
N VAL A 365 -4.43 37.23 -5.59
CA VAL A 365 -3.50 38.36 -5.64
C VAL A 365 -2.97 38.49 -7.06
N THR A 366 -3.15 39.64 -7.70
CA THR A 366 -2.67 39.90 -9.05
C THR A 366 -1.43 40.79 -9.02
N MET A 367 -0.34 40.29 -9.58
CA MET A 367 0.90 41.05 -9.80
C MET A 367 1.02 41.40 -11.28
N VAL A 368 1.29 42.66 -11.59
CA VAL A 368 1.43 43.19 -12.95
C VAL A 368 2.80 43.81 -13.12
N PHE A 369 3.47 43.51 -14.22
CA PHE A 369 4.77 44.09 -14.57
C PHE A 369 4.57 45.17 -15.63
N GLY A 370 4.77 46.42 -15.22
CA GLY A 370 4.48 47.58 -16.07
C GLY A 370 5.32 48.80 -15.73
N PRO A 371 5.16 49.89 -16.50
CA PRO A 371 5.76 51.18 -16.19
C PRO A 371 5.10 51.79 -14.94
N THR A 372 5.66 52.91 -14.48
CA THR A 372 5.13 53.64 -13.32
C THR A 372 3.63 53.94 -13.46
N PRO A 373 2.81 53.63 -12.44
CA PRO A 373 1.37 53.84 -12.49
C PRO A 373 1.01 55.31 -12.74
N ASP A 374 0.05 55.54 -13.64
CA ASP A 374 -0.43 56.89 -13.97
C ASP A 374 -1.96 56.88 -14.14
N LYS A 375 -2.62 57.64 -13.27
CA LYS A 375 -4.09 57.76 -13.21
C LYS A 375 -4.69 58.48 -14.41
N ASN A 376 -3.91 59.29 -15.13
CA ASN A 376 -4.39 60.04 -16.28
C ASN A 376 -4.24 59.27 -17.60
N ILE A 377 -3.26 58.36 -17.66
CA ILE A 377 -2.90 57.62 -18.88
C ILE A 377 -3.47 56.19 -18.86
N TYR A 378 -3.48 55.53 -17.70
CA TYR A 378 -3.80 54.10 -17.58
C TYR A 378 -5.13 53.83 -16.86
N THR A 379 -6.14 54.67 -17.11
CA THR A 379 -7.47 54.60 -16.46
C THR A 379 -8.20 53.27 -16.65
N MET A 380 -7.93 52.55 -17.73
CA MET A 380 -8.58 51.27 -18.05
C MET A 380 -7.92 50.05 -17.40
N TYR A 381 -6.74 50.21 -16.79
CA TYR A 381 -5.99 49.09 -16.21
C TYR A 381 -6.12 49.05 -14.69
N ARG A 382 -6.16 47.82 -14.14
CA ARG A 382 -6.16 47.62 -12.69
C ARG A 382 -4.90 48.24 -12.07
N GLY A 383 -5.05 48.92 -10.94
CA GLY A 383 -3.96 49.65 -10.30
C GLY A 383 -3.36 50.79 -11.11
N PHE A 384 -3.96 51.21 -12.23
CA PHE A 384 -3.40 52.20 -13.15
C PHE A 384 -2.02 51.82 -13.72
N VAL A 385 -1.75 50.51 -13.85
CA VAL A 385 -0.50 49.98 -14.40
C VAL A 385 -0.82 49.19 -15.67
N LYS A 386 -0.20 49.58 -16.79
CA LYS A 386 -0.30 48.83 -18.04
C LYS A 386 0.54 47.54 -17.96
N PRO A 387 -0.03 46.34 -18.21
CA PRO A 387 0.75 45.11 -18.30
C PRO A 387 1.61 45.14 -19.58
N VAL A 388 2.92 45.13 -19.42
CA VAL A 388 3.88 45.13 -20.54
C VAL A 388 4.67 43.82 -20.58
N CYS A 389 5.07 43.31 -19.42
CA CYS A 389 5.91 42.12 -19.29
C CYS A 389 5.24 41.05 -18.42
N GLY A 390 4.10 40.53 -18.86
CA GLY A 390 3.37 39.48 -18.12
C GLY A 390 1.88 39.46 -18.41
#